data_AF-A0A350MRK0-F1
#
_entry.id   AF-A0A350MRK0-F1
#
_cell.length_a   1.000
_cell.length_b   1.000
_cell.length_c   1.000
_cell.angle_alpha   90.00
_cell.angle_beta   90.00
_cell.angle_gamma   90.00
#
_symmetry.space_group_name_H-M   'P 1'
#
loop_
_entity.id
_entity.type
_entity.pdbx_description
1 polymer ?
#
loop_
_entity_poly.entity_id
_entity_poly.type
_entity_poly.pdbx_seq_one_letter_code
_entity_poly.pdbx_strand_id
1 'polypeptide(L)'
;HVWQVKYYIYVLERNGLKEVSGLLEYPTLRQTTKVELTDADRQKIAEMKKEITEIIQSDDCPPVIHSKICKTCSYYDFCYVEEEKES
;
A
#
# COMPACT_ATOMS: atom_id res chain seq x y z
N HIS A 1 -7.37 5.12 -1.67
CA HIS A 1 -8.60 4.32 -1.47
C HIS A 1 -8.82 3.25 -2.54
N VAL A 2 -8.65 3.53 -3.84
CA VAL A 2 -8.84 2.52 -4.92
C VAL A 2 -8.11 1.20 -4.67
N TRP A 3 -6.81 1.25 -4.38
CA TRP A 3 -6.01 0.05 -4.16
C TRP A 3 -6.43 -0.79 -2.94
N GLN A 4 -7.01 -0.16 -1.90
CA GLN A 4 -7.56 -0.90 -0.76
C GLN A 4 -8.73 -1.78 -1.23
N VAL A 5 -9.64 -1.21 -2.03
CA VAL A 5 -10.78 -1.95 -2.59
C VAL A 5 -10.32 -3.03 -3.57
N LYS A 6 -9.36 -2.73 -4.45
CA LYS A 6 -8.75 -3.74 -5.34
C LYS A 6 -8.18 -4.93 -4.55
N TYR A 7 -7.49 -4.66 -3.44
CA TYR A 7 -6.95 -5.71 -2.59
C TYR A 7 -8.05 -6.55 -1.93
N TYR A 8 -9.15 -5.93 -1.46
CA TYR A 8 -10.30 -6.68 -0.95
C TYR A 8 -10.92 -7.59 -2.01
N ILE A 9 -11.15 -7.07 -3.23
CA ILE A 9 -11.65 -7.87 -4.35
C ILE A 9 -10.71 -9.06 -4.61
N TYR A 10 -9.39 -8.82 -4.65
CA TYR A 10 -8.39 -9.86 -4.82
C TYR A 10 -8.46 -10.96 -3.74
N VAL A 11 -8.64 -10.58 -2.47
CA VAL A 11 -8.79 -11.54 -1.36
C VAL A 11 -10.08 -12.34 -1.50
N LEU A 12 -11.19 -11.71 -1.88
CA LEU A 12 -12.49 -12.39 -2.06
C LEU A 12 -12.44 -13.40 -3.21
N GLU A 13 -11.81 -13.04 -4.34
CA GLU A 13 -11.58 -13.96 -5.47
C GLU A 13 -10.83 -15.23 -5.05
N ARG A 14 -9.78 -15.08 -4.21
CA ARG A 14 -9.01 -16.22 -3.69
C ARG A 14 -9.78 -17.11 -2.72
N ASN A 15 -10.85 -16.60 -2.13
CA ASN A 15 -11.78 -17.37 -1.29
C ASN A 15 -12.94 -17.99 -2.11
N GLY A 16 -12.87 -17.94 -3.45
CA GLY A 16 -13.83 -18.59 -4.34
C GLY A 16 -14.99 -17.70 -4.81
N LEU A 17 -15.05 -16.44 -4.39
CA LEU A 17 -16.05 -15.48 -4.85
C LEU A 17 -15.58 -14.85 -6.18
N LYS A 18 -16.09 -15.38 -7.30
CA LYS A 18 -15.79 -14.87 -8.64
C LYS A 18 -16.64 -13.64 -8.97
N GLU A 19 -16.16 -12.80 -9.88
CA GLU A 19 -16.89 -11.65 -10.45
C GLU A 19 -17.27 -10.56 -9.43
N VAL A 20 -16.43 -10.35 -8.42
CA VAL A 20 -16.62 -9.30 -7.42
C VAL A 20 -16.14 -7.95 -7.97
N SER A 21 -16.94 -6.90 -7.78
CA SER A 21 -16.53 -5.51 -8.00
C SER A 21 -16.74 -4.68 -6.74
N GLY A 22 -16.03 -3.57 -6.65
CA GLY A 22 -16.10 -2.66 -5.51
C GLY A 22 -16.73 -1.32 -5.90
N LEU A 23 -17.24 -0.62 -4.90
CA LEU A 23 -17.78 0.72 -5.04
C LEU A 23 -17.06 1.66 -4.07
N LEU A 24 -16.58 2.80 -4.57
CA LEU A 24 -16.05 3.89 -3.76
C LEU A 24 -16.98 5.09 -3.86
N GLU A 25 -17.57 5.47 -2.73
CA GLU A 25 -18.41 6.64 -2.61
C GLU A 25 -17.65 7.75 -1.90
N TYR A 26 -17.67 8.95 -2.49
CA TYR A 26 -17.12 10.17 -1.94
C TYR A 26 -18.29 11.13 -1.65
N PRO A 27 -18.90 11.08 -0.45
CA PRO A 27 -20.15 11.80 -0.16
C PRO A 27 -20.05 13.31 -0.35
N THR A 28 -18.93 13.89 0.10
CA THR A 28 -18.65 15.34 -0.05
C THR A 28 -18.54 15.78 -1.50
N LEU A 29 -18.06 14.89 -2.38
CA LEU A 29 -17.90 15.14 -3.82
C LEU A 29 -19.10 14.64 -4.63
N ARG A 30 -20.09 13.98 -4.00
CA ARG A 30 -21.21 13.28 -4.64
C ARG A 30 -20.76 12.38 -5.80
N GLN A 31 -19.61 11.74 -5.64
CA GLN A 31 -18.99 10.92 -6.67
C GLN A 31 -18.98 9.47 -6.24
N THR A 32 -19.44 8.60 -7.14
CA THR A 32 -19.39 7.14 -6.97
C THR A 32 -18.53 6.55 -8.08
N THR A 33 -17.50 5.79 -7.70
CA THR A 33 -16.56 5.17 -8.63
C THR A 33 -16.63 3.66 -8.49
N LYS A 34 -16.93 2.97 -9.60
CA LYS A 34 -16.81 1.51 -9.67
C LYS A 34 -15.33 1.12 -9.73
N VAL A 35 -14.94 0.14 -8.94
CA VAL A 35 -13.57 -0.39 -8.88
C VAL A 35 -13.61 -1.85 -9.33
N GLU A 36 -12.80 -2.15 -10.32
CA GLU A 36 -12.64 -3.49 -10.87
C GLU A 36 -11.18 -3.94 -10.73
N LEU A 37 -10.98 -5.26 -10.73
CA LEU A 37 -9.68 -5.89 -10.61
C LEU A 37 -9.29 -6.54 -11.94
N THR A 38 -8.31 -5.94 -12.61
CA THR A 38 -7.76 -6.45 -13.88
C THR A 38 -6.59 -7.41 -13.63
N ASP A 39 -6.17 -8.17 -14.64
CA ASP A 39 -5.00 -9.06 -14.50
C ASP A 39 -3.70 -8.30 -14.26
N ALA A 40 -3.55 -7.11 -14.86
CA ALA A 40 -2.44 -6.22 -14.57
C ALA A 40 -2.44 -5.76 -13.10
N ASP A 41 -3.61 -5.50 -12.52
CA ASP A 41 -3.72 -5.18 -11.09
C ASP A 41 -3.34 -6.38 -10.20
N ARG A 42 -3.69 -7.61 -10.60
CA ARG A 42 -3.30 -8.83 -9.88
C ARG A 42 -1.78 -8.99 -9.88
N GLN A 43 -1.12 -8.74 -11.01
CA GLN A 43 0.34 -8.72 -11.10
C GLN A 43 0.93 -7.62 -10.20
N LYS A 44 0.37 -6.40 -10.25
CA LYS A 44 0.83 -5.30 -9.39
C LYS A 44 0.69 -5.61 -7.90
N ILE A 45 -0.39 -6.28 -7.49
CA ILE A 45 -0.56 -6.74 -6.10
C ILE A 45 0.52 -7.75 -5.73
N ALA A 46 0.84 -8.70 -6.62
CA ALA A 46 1.91 -9.66 -6.38
C ALA A 46 3.28 -8.98 -6.22
N GLU A 47 3.60 -8.01 -7.08
CA GLU A 47 4.82 -7.19 -7.01
C GLU A 47 4.88 -6.41 -5.69
N MET A 48 3.84 -5.65 -5.34
CA MET A 48 3.81 -4.87 -4.09
C MET A 48 4.00 -5.77 -2.86
N LYS A 49 3.41 -6.98 -2.86
CA LYS A 49 3.60 -7.93 -1.76
C LYS A 49 5.03 -8.45 -1.68
N LYS A 50 5.68 -8.69 -2.83
CA LYS A 50 7.08 -9.10 -2.90
C LYS A 50 7.98 -8.00 -2.34
N GLU A 51 7.81 -6.76 -2.80
CA GLU A 51 8.57 -5.59 -2.33
C GLU A 51 8.40 -5.38 -0.80
N ILE A 52 7.16 -5.46 -0.28
CA ILE A 52 6.91 -5.37 1.16
C ILE A 52 7.65 -6.47 1.92
N THR A 53 7.63 -7.69 1.41
CA THR A 53 8.31 -8.84 2.04
C THR A 53 9.83 -8.63 2.05
N GLU A 54 10.39 -8.14 0.95
CA GLU A 54 11.83 -7.82 0.84
C GLU A 54 12.25 -6.74 1.84
N ILE A 55 11.43 -5.68 2.01
CA ILE A 55 11.72 -4.63 3.00
C ILE A 55 11.66 -5.18 4.44
N ILE A 56 10.69 -6.03 4.76
CA ILE A 56 10.55 -6.63 6.09
C ILE A 56 11.71 -7.58 6.40
N GLN A 57 12.22 -8.28 5.40
CA GLN A 57 13.31 -9.25 5.54
C GLN A 57 14.70 -8.61 5.42
N SER A 58 14.79 -7.33 5.10
CA SER A 58 16.05 -6.61 5.00
C SER A 58 16.66 -6.45 6.39
N ASP A 59 17.94 -6.82 6.53
CA ASP A 59 18.71 -6.57 7.74
C ASP A 59 18.90 -5.06 7.98
N ASP A 60 18.94 -4.29 6.90
CA ASP A 60 19.08 -2.85 6.92
C ASP A 60 17.73 -2.15 6.77
N CYS A 61 17.48 -1.16 7.63
CA CYS A 61 16.34 -0.26 7.49
C CYS A 61 16.48 0.55 6.19
N PRO A 62 15.40 0.72 5.39
CA PRO A 62 15.47 1.52 4.18
C PRO A 62 15.90 2.96 4.49
N PRO A 63 16.69 3.58 3.59
CA PRO A 63 17.19 4.92 3.80
C PRO A 63 16.06 5.96 3.81
N VAL A 64 16.33 7.08 4.46
CA VAL A 64 15.42 8.22 4.50
C VAL A 64 15.17 8.75 3.08
N ILE A 65 13.89 8.89 2.71
CA ILE A 65 13.51 9.27 1.34
C ILE A 65 13.56 10.78 1.05
N HIS A 66 13.68 11.61 2.09
CA HIS A 66 13.72 13.09 2.01
C HIS A 66 12.64 13.72 1.09
N SER A 67 11.40 13.23 1.19
CA SER A 67 10.27 13.70 0.37
C SER A 67 9.44 14.78 1.08
N LYS A 68 8.65 15.54 0.31
CA LYS A 68 7.73 16.57 0.84
C LYS A 68 6.74 16.00 1.88
N ILE A 69 6.35 14.74 1.73
CA ILE A 69 5.41 14.06 2.64
C ILE A 69 6.01 13.77 4.02
N CYS A 70 7.34 13.71 4.14
CA CYS A 70 8.01 13.34 5.38
C CYS A 70 7.65 14.29 6.53
N LYS A 71 7.47 15.59 6.23
CA LYS A 71 7.13 16.62 7.22
C LYS A 71 5.82 16.37 7.97
N THR A 72 4.91 15.57 7.40
CA THR A 72 3.61 15.22 7.99
C THR A 72 3.46 13.71 8.19
N CYS A 73 4.54 12.95 8.01
CA CYS A 73 4.52 11.50 8.13
C CYS A 73 4.56 11.10 9.61
N SER A 74 3.71 10.14 10.01
CA SER A 74 3.71 9.59 11.38
C SER A 74 5.02 8.90 11.77
N TYR A 75 5.86 8.55 10.79
CA TYR A 75 7.14 7.91 11.00
C TYR A 75 8.33 8.88 10.91
N TYR A 76 8.09 10.20 10.87
CA TYR A 76 9.17 11.19 10.74
C TYR A 76 10.24 11.00 11.81
N ASP A 77 9.86 11.00 13.09
CA ASP A 77 10.84 10.90 14.17
C ASP A 77 11.66 9.61 14.08
N PHE A 78 11.04 8.48 13.71
CA PHE A 78 11.73 7.19 13.53
C PHE A 78 12.72 7.20 12.36
N CYS A 79 12.36 7.83 11.23
CA CYS A 79 13.24 7.88 10.06
C CYS A 79 14.45 8.79 10.26
N TYR A 80 14.34 9.82 11.11
CA TYR A 80 15.39 10.84 11.29
C TYR A 80 16.15 10.69 12.62
N VAL A 81 16.01 9.55 13.32
CA VAL A 81 16.91 9.22 14.43
C VAL A 81 18.27 8.83 13.86
N GLU A 82 19.33 9.53 14.24
CA GLU A 82 20.69 9.08 14.02
C GLU A 82 21.05 8.11 15.16
N GLU A 83 21.32 6.84 14.84
CA GLU A 83 21.95 5.95 15.82
C GLU A 83 23.39 6.44 16.04
N GLU A 84 23.69 6.97 17.23
CA GLU A 84 25.07 7.15 17.65
C GLU A 84 25.73 5.77 17.68
N LYS A 85 26.57 5.48 16.67
CA LYS A 85 27.47 4.34 16.74
C LYS A 85 28.48 4.61 17.84
N GLU A 86 28.18 4.13 19.04
CA GLU A 86 29.12 4.07 20.15
C GLU A 86 30.39 3.36 19.64
N SER A 87 31.48 4.12 19.62
CA SER A 87 32.81 3.74 19.10
C SER A 87 33.67 3.12 20.19
#